data_AF-A0A848LES0-F1
#
_entry.id   AF-A0A848LES0-F1
#
_cell.length_a   1.000
_cell.length_b   1.000
_cell.length_c   1.000
_cell.angle_alpha   90.00
_cell.angle_beta   90.00
_cell.angle_gamma   90.00
#
_symmetry.space_group_name_H-M   'P 1'
#
loop_
_entity.id
_entity.type
_entity.pdbx_description
1 polymer ?
#
loop_
_entity_poly.entity_id
_entity_poly.type
_entity_poly.pdbx_seq_one_letter_code
_entity_poly.pdbx_strand_id
1 'polypeptide(L)'
;MWLEKGEHGWSGERTPDWTDYVAFAIVFPLLCIPLVVGGAGAFLWGGLIYYFVWRVAPGAGLASLPGAFQPVVLPLAGFVLLFITMLGELLLRGVLSVGWEILSESLRQLCRERVVLDHDGVTRGLSFGPWRWEHRARRQDVVDVEEEAHGGIVVSLASGEELRLDGFDSTKQPTEERLALLREVLGVPSEMERLSGRVPPGWESRTQPDGVLALEPTRWLRARAAWWDGVMTPIYALGAVLVACRVVLDGRDWQRLLFALVLGGLAVWTTLWGRCYLRGWRRMEVQPGVLVCVDRGLFRTSSTRYEAPLALAVVRTGKSKWRVTHDLWGEHSGGRVRLCTRTRFESESPRRLEHLGCWLGRHLGVTLSLERAGPRREEESSQKQRAAPKRRVG
;
A
#
# COMPACT_ATOMS: atom_id res chain seq x y z
N MET A 1 26.72 -0.98 1.12
CA MET A 1 26.98 -1.29 -0.30
C MET A 1 27.54 -0.02 -0.91
N TRP A 2 28.69 -0.05 -1.57
CA TRP A 2 29.27 1.15 -2.19
C TRP A 2 29.12 1.04 -3.70
N LEU A 3 28.61 2.09 -4.36
CA LEU A 3 28.52 2.18 -5.80
C LEU A 3 29.76 2.90 -6.35
N GLU A 4 30.56 2.17 -7.11
CA GLU A 4 31.79 2.65 -7.72
C GLU A 4 31.53 3.08 -9.16
N LYS A 5 32.08 4.22 -9.57
CA LYS A 5 32.02 4.71 -10.94
C LYS A 5 33.08 4.00 -11.78
N GLY A 6 32.63 3.19 -12.74
CA GLY A 6 33.47 2.57 -13.76
C GLY A 6 33.45 3.33 -15.09
N GLU A 7 34.13 2.79 -16.10
CA GLU A 7 34.23 3.40 -17.45
C GLU A 7 32.90 3.46 -18.21
N HIS A 8 31.93 2.60 -17.86
CA HIS A 8 30.66 2.45 -18.58
C HIS A 8 29.41 2.67 -17.72
N GLY A 9 29.57 3.07 -16.46
CA GLY A 9 28.45 3.23 -15.55
C GLY A 9 28.85 3.17 -14.08
N TRP A 10 27.87 2.93 -13.23
CA TRP A 10 28.06 2.74 -11.79
C TRP A 10 27.76 1.30 -11.44
N SER A 11 28.63 0.65 -10.68
CA SER A 11 28.38 -0.70 -10.20
C SER A 11 28.68 -0.80 -8.72
N GLY A 12 27.86 -1.52 -7.99
CA GLY A 12 28.07 -1.74 -6.57
C GLY A 12 27.69 -3.17 -6.22
N GLU A 13 28.45 -3.72 -5.28
CA GLU A 13 28.19 -5.03 -4.72
C GLU A 13 28.03 -4.90 -3.20
N ARG A 14 26.93 -5.44 -2.69
CA ARG A 14 26.71 -5.68 -1.27
C ARG A 14 27.01 -7.13 -1.01
N THR A 15 27.98 -7.38 -0.15
CA THR A 15 28.12 -8.67 0.52
C THR A 15 27.53 -8.54 1.92
N PRO A 16 26.70 -9.50 2.37
CA PRO A 16 26.19 -9.52 3.73
C PRO A 16 27.35 -9.69 4.71
N ASP A 17 27.42 -8.82 5.73
CA ASP A 17 28.40 -8.90 6.81
C ASP A 17 27.86 -9.75 7.98
N TRP A 18 28.74 -10.21 8.87
CA TRP A 18 28.34 -11.03 10.04
C TRP A 18 27.27 -10.33 10.90
N THR A 19 27.30 -9.00 10.95
CA THR A 19 26.30 -8.17 11.65
C THR A 19 24.92 -8.27 11.01
N ASP A 20 24.82 -8.36 9.67
CA ASP A 20 23.56 -8.57 8.95
C ASP A 20 22.97 -9.94 9.31
N TYR A 21 23.80 -10.98 9.44
CA TYR A 21 23.36 -12.31 9.89
C TYR A 21 22.84 -12.30 11.33
N VAL A 22 23.51 -11.59 12.24
CA VAL A 22 23.07 -11.47 13.64
C VAL A 22 21.80 -10.63 13.76
N ALA A 23 21.71 -9.52 13.03
CA ALA A 23 20.50 -8.70 12.96
C ALA A 23 19.32 -9.52 12.44
N PHE A 24 19.51 -10.29 11.36
CA PHE A 24 18.50 -11.22 10.87
C PHE A 24 18.16 -12.28 11.91
N ALA A 25 19.14 -12.90 12.58
CA ALA A 25 18.89 -13.92 13.59
C ALA A 25 18.11 -13.41 14.82
N ILE A 26 18.13 -12.10 15.09
CA ILE A 26 17.34 -11.47 16.17
C ILE A 26 15.97 -11.02 15.63
N VAL A 27 15.95 -10.35 14.47
CA VAL A 27 14.75 -9.79 13.85
C VAL A 27 13.83 -10.90 13.35
N PHE A 28 14.37 -11.96 12.76
CA PHE A 28 13.59 -13.07 12.22
C PHE A 28 12.74 -13.75 13.29
N PRO A 29 13.23 -14.17 14.47
CA PRO A 29 12.38 -14.62 15.56
C PRO A 29 11.40 -13.55 16.04
N LEU A 30 11.81 -12.29 16.17
CA LEU A 30 10.91 -11.21 16.61
C LEU A 30 9.81 -10.86 15.59
N LEU A 31 9.96 -11.24 14.32
CA LEU A 31 8.97 -11.13 13.26
C LEU A 31 8.13 -12.40 13.13
N CYS A 32 8.80 -13.54 13.11
CA CYS A 32 8.18 -14.85 13.06
C CYS A 32 7.36 -15.10 14.30
N ILE A 33 7.73 -14.62 15.49
CA ILE A 33 6.93 -14.78 16.70
C ILE A 33 5.60 -14.05 16.54
N PRO A 34 5.46 -12.77 16.18
CA PRO A 34 4.15 -12.16 15.88
C PRO A 34 3.46 -12.68 14.63
N LEU A 35 4.18 -13.16 13.61
CA LEU A 35 3.57 -13.78 12.42
C LEU A 35 3.00 -15.18 12.75
N VAL A 36 3.69 -15.93 13.60
CA VAL A 36 3.29 -17.26 14.10
C VAL A 36 2.34 -17.11 15.29
N VAL A 37 2.46 -16.11 16.15
CA VAL A 37 1.56 -15.81 17.28
C VAL A 37 0.38 -14.97 16.84
N GLY A 38 0.45 -14.27 15.72
CA GLY A 38 -0.67 -13.59 15.05
C GLY A 38 -1.35 -14.50 14.04
N GLY A 39 -0.61 -15.39 13.38
CA GLY A 39 -1.15 -16.47 12.53
C GLY A 39 -1.73 -17.62 13.36
N ALA A 40 -0.96 -18.19 14.28
CA ALA A 40 -1.49 -19.03 15.34
C ALA A 40 -2.33 -18.25 16.33
N GLY A 41 -2.26 -16.92 16.37
CA GLY A 41 -3.19 -16.06 17.09
C GLY A 41 -4.52 -15.99 16.39
N ALA A 42 -4.57 -15.88 15.06
CA ALA A 42 -5.79 -15.99 14.29
C ALA A 42 -6.33 -17.43 14.34
N PHE A 43 -5.44 -18.44 14.40
CA PHE A 43 -5.79 -19.84 14.61
C PHE A 43 -6.24 -20.13 16.06
N LEU A 44 -5.64 -19.47 17.05
CA LEU A 44 -5.97 -19.52 18.47
C LEU A 44 -7.14 -18.62 18.80
N TRP A 45 -7.43 -17.56 18.05
CA TRP A 45 -8.62 -16.72 18.13
C TRP A 45 -9.74 -17.48 17.44
N GLY A 46 -9.52 -18.08 16.27
CA GLY A 46 -10.44 -19.05 15.69
C GLY A 46 -10.71 -20.21 16.64
N GLY A 47 -9.67 -20.71 17.32
CA GLY A 47 -9.71 -21.76 18.33
C GLY A 47 -10.29 -21.34 19.68
N LEU A 48 -10.08 -20.10 20.12
CA LEU A 48 -10.61 -19.49 21.34
C LEU A 48 -12.04 -19.11 21.12
N ILE A 49 -12.41 -18.61 19.95
CA ILE A 49 -13.79 -18.37 19.57
C ILE A 49 -14.50 -19.71 19.41
N TYR A 50 -13.88 -20.72 18.79
CA TYR A 50 -14.37 -22.10 18.83
C TYR A 50 -14.56 -22.59 20.27
N TYR A 51 -13.58 -22.37 21.15
CA TYR A 51 -13.65 -22.73 22.57
C TYR A 51 -14.68 -21.91 23.35
N PHE A 52 -14.86 -20.61 23.07
CA PHE A 52 -15.79 -19.71 23.75
C PHE A 52 -17.22 -19.97 23.27
N VAL A 53 -17.42 -20.26 21.98
CA VAL A 53 -18.70 -20.79 21.45
C VAL A 53 -18.98 -22.17 22.04
N TRP A 54 -17.96 -23.02 22.23
CA TRP A 54 -18.10 -24.35 22.83
C TRP A 54 -18.34 -24.34 24.35
N ARG A 55 -17.77 -23.39 25.10
CA ARG A 55 -17.86 -23.30 26.57
C ARG A 55 -18.87 -22.27 27.10
N VAL A 56 -19.08 -21.15 26.40
CA VAL A 56 -19.93 -20.03 26.85
C VAL A 56 -21.31 -20.06 26.20
N ALA A 57 -21.49 -20.74 25.07
CA ALA A 57 -22.81 -21.22 24.69
C ALA A 57 -22.99 -22.62 25.33
N PRO A 58 -23.55 -22.73 26.55
CA PRO A 58 -23.79 -24.04 27.14
C PRO A 58 -24.62 -24.85 26.16
N GLY A 59 -24.11 -26.02 25.77
CA GLY A 59 -24.90 -27.04 25.05
C GLY A 59 -26.20 -27.43 25.77
N ALA A 60 -26.37 -27.01 27.03
CA ALA A 60 -27.59 -27.14 27.83
C ALA A 60 -28.51 -25.90 27.83
N GLY A 61 -28.05 -24.70 27.40
CA GLY A 61 -28.84 -23.45 27.45
C GLY A 61 -29.57 -23.11 26.16
N LEU A 62 -29.03 -23.49 24.99
CA LEU A 62 -29.71 -23.30 23.70
C LEU A 62 -30.80 -24.36 23.42
N ALA A 63 -30.71 -25.51 24.09
CA ALA A 63 -31.74 -26.56 24.06
C ALA A 63 -32.92 -26.28 25.01
N SER A 64 -32.73 -25.38 26.00
CA SER A 64 -33.77 -24.96 26.97
C SER A 64 -34.40 -23.61 26.64
N LEU A 65 -33.91 -22.90 25.61
CA LEU A 65 -34.61 -21.75 25.05
C LEU A 65 -35.87 -22.23 24.33
N PRO A 66 -37.04 -21.60 24.55
CA PRO A 66 -38.25 -21.91 23.80
C PRO A 66 -37.95 -21.87 22.31
N GLY A 67 -38.44 -22.84 21.53
CA GLY A 67 -38.16 -22.98 20.09
C GLY A 67 -38.40 -21.71 19.25
N ALA A 68 -39.14 -20.73 19.80
CA ALA A 68 -39.33 -19.40 19.23
C ALA A 68 -38.07 -18.51 19.19
N PHE A 69 -37.07 -18.71 20.06
CA PHE A 69 -35.87 -17.86 20.15
C PHE A 69 -34.65 -18.42 19.39
N GLN A 70 -34.62 -19.72 19.10
CA GLN A 70 -33.59 -20.37 18.29
C GLN A 70 -33.39 -19.73 16.88
N PRO A 71 -34.45 -19.35 16.12
CA PRO A 71 -34.26 -18.74 14.80
C PRO A 71 -33.67 -17.33 14.83
N VAL A 72 -33.60 -16.66 15.98
CA VAL A 72 -33.05 -15.29 16.12
C VAL A 72 -31.63 -15.30 16.70
N VAL A 73 -31.36 -16.20 17.65
CA VAL A 73 -30.06 -16.27 18.34
C VAL A 73 -28.97 -16.90 17.45
N LEU A 74 -29.31 -17.91 16.64
CA LEU A 74 -28.33 -18.55 15.73
C LEU A 74 -27.79 -17.59 14.65
N PRO A 75 -28.63 -16.81 13.93
CA PRO A 75 -28.14 -15.84 12.96
C PRO A 75 -27.30 -14.75 13.61
N LEU A 76 -27.67 -14.30 14.82
CA LEU A 76 -26.92 -13.27 15.55
C LEU A 76 -25.54 -13.79 15.98
N ALA A 77 -25.45 -15.00 16.51
CA ALA A 77 -24.19 -15.63 16.87
C ALA A 77 -23.28 -15.85 15.65
N GLY A 78 -23.86 -16.30 14.52
CA GLY A 78 -23.15 -16.40 13.25
C GLY A 78 -22.64 -15.06 12.72
N PHE A 79 -23.45 -14.00 12.84
CA PHE A 79 -23.08 -12.65 12.43
C PHE A 79 -21.97 -12.07 13.31
N VAL A 80 -22.05 -12.23 14.64
CA VAL A 80 -21.00 -11.79 15.57
C VAL A 80 -19.70 -12.55 15.32
N LEU A 81 -19.77 -13.86 15.08
CA LEU A 81 -18.62 -14.68 14.72
C LEU A 81 -17.98 -14.25 13.41
N LEU A 82 -18.78 -14.00 12.38
CA LEU A 82 -18.32 -13.48 11.09
C LEU A 82 -17.68 -12.09 11.27
N PHE A 83 -18.31 -11.18 12.01
CA PHE A 83 -17.79 -9.85 12.25
C PHE A 83 -16.45 -9.85 12.97
N ILE A 84 -16.31 -10.66 14.03
CA ILE A 84 -15.05 -10.79 14.78
C ILE A 84 -13.96 -11.41 13.90
N THR A 85 -14.29 -12.44 13.11
CA THR A 85 -13.31 -13.07 12.21
C THR A 85 -12.88 -12.12 11.09
N MET A 86 -13.79 -11.34 10.51
CA MET A 86 -13.46 -10.30 9.53
C MET A 86 -12.61 -9.18 10.10
N LEU A 87 -12.92 -8.72 11.33
CA LEU A 87 -12.10 -7.72 12.02
C LEU A 87 -10.71 -8.26 12.32
N GLY A 88 -10.62 -9.51 12.78
CA GLY A 88 -9.37 -10.23 12.98
C GLY A 88 -8.55 -10.36 11.69
N GLU A 89 -9.20 -10.66 10.56
CA GLU A 89 -8.57 -10.74 9.25
C GLU A 89 -8.03 -9.37 8.78
N LEU A 90 -8.79 -8.30 8.99
CA LEU A 90 -8.37 -6.91 8.69
C LEU A 90 -7.14 -6.50 9.50
N LEU A 91 -7.13 -6.79 10.80
CA LEU A 91 -5.98 -6.54 11.67
C LEU A 91 -4.78 -7.40 11.26
N LEU A 92 -5.02 -8.68 10.94
CA LEU A 92 -4.00 -9.60 10.48
C LEU A 92 -3.38 -9.11 9.16
N ARG A 93 -4.18 -8.66 8.19
CA ARG A 93 -3.67 -8.05 6.94
C ARG A 93 -2.75 -6.87 7.21
N GLY A 94 -3.11 -5.98 8.15
CA GLY A 94 -2.27 -4.86 8.55
C GLY A 94 -0.92 -5.31 9.14
N VAL A 95 -0.96 -6.23 10.11
CA VAL A 95 0.23 -6.77 10.79
C VAL A 95 1.11 -7.57 9.82
N LEU A 96 0.51 -8.42 8.99
CA LEU A 96 1.22 -9.23 7.99
C LEU A 96 1.84 -8.37 6.89
N SER A 97 1.18 -7.29 6.46
CA SER A 97 1.74 -6.37 5.46
C SER A 97 3.01 -5.71 5.98
N VAL A 98 2.96 -5.16 7.19
CA VAL A 98 4.14 -4.57 7.84
C VAL A 98 5.20 -5.64 8.10
N GLY A 99 4.78 -6.80 8.58
CA GLY A 99 5.68 -7.91 8.87
C GLY A 99 6.40 -8.43 7.62
N TRP A 100 5.68 -8.54 6.50
CA TRP A 100 6.25 -8.91 5.21
C TRP A 100 7.24 -7.87 4.69
N GLU A 101 6.95 -6.58 4.83
CA GLU A 101 7.89 -5.52 4.45
C GLU A 101 9.20 -5.65 5.24
N ILE A 102 9.12 -5.73 6.57
CA ILE A 102 10.29 -5.89 7.42
C ILE A 102 11.04 -7.19 7.09
N LEU A 103 10.33 -8.31 6.93
CA LEU A 103 10.94 -9.60 6.60
C LEU A 103 11.63 -9.57 5.22
N SER A 104 10.98 -8.98 4.22
CA SER A 104 11.54 -8.87 2.87
C SER A 104 12.80 -8.01 2.85
N GLU A 105 12.82 -6.93 3.64
CA GLU A 105 14.01 -6.08 3.80
C GLU A 105 15.12 -6.81 4.57
N SER A 106 14.79 -7.52 5.66
CA SER A 106 15.77 -8.32 6.40
C SER A 106 16.34 -9.48 5.58
N LEU A 107 15.52 -10.18 4.78
CA LEU A 107 15.99 -11.21 3.85
C LEU A 107 16.88 -10.62 2.76
N ARG A 108 16.56 -9.41 2.28
CA ARG A 108 17.38 -8.70 1.32
C ARG A 108 18.76 -8.37 1.87
N GLN A 109 18.86 -8.00 3.15
CA GLN A 109 20.14 -7.75 3.82
C GLN A 109 21.05 -8.99 3.86
N LEU A 110 20.47 -10.20 3.82
CA LEU A 110 21.22 -11.46 3.74
C LEU A 110 21.64 -11.87 2.33
N CYS A 111 21.09 -11.23 1.30
CA CYS A 111 21.43 -11.54 -0.08
C CYS A 111 22.68 -10.78 -0.51
N ARG A 112 23.53 -11.41 -1.30
CA ARG A 112 24.52 -10.69 -2.09
C ARG A 112 23.79 -9.93 -3.18
N GLU A 113 23.87 -8.61 -3.14
CA GLU A 113 23.17 -7.72 -4.07
C GLU A 113 24.19 -7.03 -4.97
N ARG A 114 24.09 -7.23 -6.28
CA ARG A 114 24.88 -6.53 -7.28
C ARG A 114 23.97 -5.60 -8.05
N VAL A 115 24.30 -4.32 -8.11
CA VAL A 115 23.58 -3.35 -8.94
C VAL A 115 24.54 -2.76 -9.95
N VAL A 116 24.10 -2.67 -11.19
CA VAL A 116 24.80 -1.99 -12.28
C VAL A 116 23.83 -0.98 -12.89
N LEU A 117 24.27 0.28 -12.98
CA LEU A 117 23.57 1.39 -13.60
C LEU A 117 24.40 1.82 -14.81
N ASP A 118 23.89 1.62 -16.00
CA ASP A 118 24.57 1.93 -17.24
C ASP A 118 23.63 2.68 -18.20
N HIS A 119 24.12 2.94 -19.42
CA HIS A 119 23.29 3.56 -20.46
C HIS A 119 22.17 2.66 -20.98
N ASP A 120 22.23 1.34 -20.74
CA ASP A 120 21.19 0.40 -21.13
C ASP A 120 20.06 0.33 -20.10
N GLY A 121 20.34 0.69 -18.83
CA GLY A 121 19.38 0.85 -17.76
C GLY A 121 19.93 0.44 -16.40
N VAL A 122 19.12 -0.32 -15.66
CA VAL A 122 19.44 -0.77 -14.30
C VAL A 122 19.36 -2.29 -14.25
N THR A 123 20.48 -2.92 -13.91
CA THR A 123 20.56 -4.36 -13.67
C THR A 123 20.79 -4.62 -12.21
N ARG A 124 19.94 -5.45 -11.60
CA ARG A 124 19.98 -5.80 -10.20
C ARG A 124 20.01 -7.32 -10.04
N GLY A 125 21.16 -7.84 -9.65
CA GLY A 125 21.36 -9.23 -9.29
C GLY A 125 21.23 -9.44 -7.79
N LEU A 126 20.42 -10.39 -7.38
CA LEU A 126 20.34 -10.90 -6.01
C LEU A 126 20.83 -12.35 -6.03
N SER A 127 21.71 -12.70 -5.11
CA SER A 127 22.17 -14.08 -4.94
C SER A 127 22.12 -14.49 -3.47
N PHE A 128 21.56 -15.67 -3.23
CA PHE A 128 21.44 -16.28 -1.91
C PHE A 128 21.81 -17.76 -2.03
N GLY A 129 23.04 -18.08 -1.60
CA GLY A 129 23.61 -19.42 -1.79
C GLY A 129 23.63 -19.83 -3.28
N PRO A 130 23.02 -20.97 -3.66
CA PRO A 130 22.97 -21.43 -5.05
C PRO A 130 21.94 -20.67 -5.91
N TRP A 131 21.02 -19.92 -5.29
CA TRP A 131 19.94 -19.24 -6.00
C TRP A 131 20.42 -17.87 -6.49
N ARG A 132 20.12 -17.57 -7.77
CA ARG A 132 20.45 -16.29 -8.41
C ARG A 132 19.21 -15.73 -9.10
N TRP A 133 18.94 -14.47 -8.87
CA TRP A 133 17.83 -13.73 -9.42
C TRP A 133 18.39 -12.47 -10.06
N GLU A 134 18.06 -12.22 -11.31
CA GLU A 134 18.51 -11.02 -12.02
C GLU A 134 17.29 -10.27 -12.54
N HIS A 135 17.19 -9.00 -12.16
CA HIS A 135 16.17 -8.09 -12.62
C HIS A 135 16.83 -7.00 -13.46
N ARG A 136 16.48 -6.92 -14.73
CA ARG A 136 16.99 -5.89 -15.64
C ARG A 136 15.85 -4.97 -16.07
N ALA A 137 15.93 -3.71 -15.67
CA ALA A 137 15.07 -2.63 -16.13
C ALA A 137 15.79 -1.86 -17.24
N ARG A 138 15.13 -1.62 -18.36
CA ARG A 138 15.74 -0.84 -19.46
C ARG A 138 15.71 0.64 -19.11
N ARG A 139 16.57 1.42 -19.76
CA ARG A 139 16.63 2.88 -19.62
C ARG A 139 15.25 3.55 -19.79
N GLN A 140 14.47 3.09 -20.76
CA GLN A 140 13.11 3.60 -21.03
C GLN A 140 12.10 3.33 -19.90
N ASP A 141 12.36 2.30 -19.08
CA ASP A 141 11.49 1.92 -17.97
C ASP A 141 11.80 2.73 -16.72
N VAL A 142 12.93 3.46 -16.70
CA VAL A 142 13.31 4.35 -15.60
C VAL A 142 12.56 5.67 -15.73
N VAL A 143 11.72 5.95 -14.74
CA VAL A 143 10.85 7.13 -14.73
C VAL A 143 11.47 8.27 -13.95
N ASP A 144 12.00 7.99 -12.76
CA ASP A 144 12.63 9.00 -11.92
C ASP A 144 13.75 8.43 -11.05
N VAL A 145 14.65 9.30 -10.62
CA VAL A 145 15.75 8.98 -9.69
C VAL A 145 15.73 10.02 -8.58
N GLU A 146 15.50 9.55 -7.36
CA GLU A 146 15.42 10.37 -6.15
C GLU A 146 16.46 9.91 -5.13
N GLU A 147 16.80 10.78 -4.19
CA GLU A 147 17.55 10.41 -3.00
C GLU A 147 16.57 10.22 -1.83
N GLU A 148 16.81 9.19 -1.03
CA GLU A 148 16.15 8.93 0.25
C GLU A 148 16.84 9.73 1.37
N ALA A 149 16.10 10.06 2.43
CA ALA A 149 16.58 10.90 3.54
C ALA A 149 17.82 10.34 4.26
N HIS A 150 18.13 9.06 4.08
CA HIS A 150 19.29 8.38 4.65
C HIS A 150 20.47 8.26 3.67
N GLY A 151 20.46 9.03 2.57
CA GLY A 151 21.51 9.00 1.55
C GLY A 151 21.43 7.80 0.61
N GLY A 152 20.32 7.06 0.61
CA GLY A 152 20.03 6.03 -0.39
C GLY A 152 19.56 6.66 -1.70
N ILE A 153 19.66 5.96 -2.82
CA ILE A 153 19.08 6.40 -4.10
C ILE A 153 17.93 5.48 -4.47
N VAL A 154 16.79 6.06 -4.81
CA VAL A 154 15.59 5.35 -5.24
C VAL A 154 15.40 5.58 -6.73
N VAL A 155 15.56 4.52 -7.50
CA VAL A 155 15.21 4.49 -8.92
C VAL A 155 13.77 4.00 -9.04
N SER A 156 12.90 4.86 -9.56
CA SER A 156 11.47 4.56 -9.73
C SER A 156 11.23 4.09 -11.16
N LEU A 157 10.62 2.91 -11.31
CA LEU A 157 10.33 2.30 -12.60
C LEU A 157 8.89 2.60 -13.06
N ALA A 158 8.66 2.51 -14.37
CA ALA A 158 7.34 2.63 -14.98
C ALA A 158 6.37 1.55 -14.49
N SER A 159 6.89 0.39 -14.12
CA SER A 159 6.12 -0.69 -13.48
C SER A 159 5.56 -0.32 -12.10
N GLY A 160 6.04 0.79 -11.50
CA GLY A 160 5.75 1.14 -10.12
C GLY A 160 6.63 0.47 -9.08
N GLU A 161 7.56 -0.38 -9.52
CA GLU A 161 8.60 -0.90 -8.67
C GLU A 161 9.62 0.18 -8.33
N GLU A 162 10.24 0.05 -7.17
CA GLU A 162 11.23 0.97 -6.66
C GLU A 162 12.49 0.19 -6.34
N LEU A 163 13.58 0.56 -7.00
CA LEU A 163 14.89 0.03 -6.71
C LEU A 163 15.58 0.98 -5.75
N ARG A 164 15.59 0.61 -4.47
CA ARG A 164 16.36 1.29 -3.43
C ARG A 164 17.80 0.84 -3.46
N LEU A 165 18.71 1.80 -3.48
CA LEU A 165 20.15 1.61 -3.53
C LEU A 165 20.75 2.27 -2.29
N ASP A 166 21.06 1.45 -1.29
CA ASP A 166 21.58 1.93 -0.01
C ASP A 166 23.12 2.03 -0.04
N GLY A 167 23.67 2.99 0.72
CA GLY A 167 25.11 3.06 0.98
C GLY A 167 25.93 3.93 0.01
N PHE A 168 25.31 4.93 -0.60
CA PHE A 168 26.07 5.99 -1.25
C PHE A 168 26.78 6.84 -0.19
N ASP A 169 28.12 6.91 -0.26
CA ASP A 169 28.91 7.76 0.63
C ASP A 169 28.56 9.24 0.34
N SER A 170 27.83 9.89 1.24
CA SER A 170 27.45 11.30 1.11
C SER A 170 28.65 12.24 1.26
N THR A 171 29.80 11.72 1.67
CA THR A 171 30.96 12.52 2.09
C THR A 171 31.88 12.98 0.97
N LYS A 172 31.87 12.33 -0.21
CA LYS A 172 32.88 12.58 -1.27
C LYS A 172 32.43 13.42 -2.47
N GLN A 173 31.13 13.59 -2.70
CA GLN A 173 30.59 14.41 -3.80
C GLN A 173 29.27 15.05 -3.37
N PRO A 174 29.00 16.32 -3.74
CA PRO A 174 27.73 16.95 -3.48
C PRO A 174 26.59 16.16 -4.15
N THR A 175 25.56 15.90 -3.36
CA THR A 175 24.41 15.07 -3.69
C THR A 175 23.72 15.46 -5.02
N GLU A 176 23.62 16.76 -5.30
CA GLU A 176 22.92 17.27 -6.49
C GLU A 176 23.65 16.94 -7.80
N GLU A 177 24.97 17.10 -7.84
CA GLU A 177 25.79 16.78 -9.01
C GLU A 177 25.73 15.27 -9.30
N ARG A 178 25.71 14.46 -8.25
CA ARG A 178 25.61 13.00 -8.35
C ARG A 178 24.26 12.56 -8.93
N LEU A 179 23.17 13.13 -8.43
CA LEU A 179 21.84 12.87 -8.97
C LEU A 179 21.72 13.36 -10.42
N ALA A 180 22.33 14.50 -10.76
CA ALA A 180 22.36 15.01 -12.13
C ALA A 180 23.06 14.03 -13.07
N LEU A 181 24.24 13.52 -12.68
CA LEU A 181 24.99 12.53 -13.45
C LEU A 181 24.23 11.21 -13.61
N LEU A 182 23.60 10.70 -12.55
CA LEU A 182 22.81 9.48 -12.62
C LEU A 182 21.59 9.64 -13.52
N ARG A 183 20.91 10.78 -13.42
CA ARG A 183 19.79 11.14 -14.31
C ARG A 183 20.25 11.23 -15.76
N GLU A 184 21.42 11.81 -16.03
CA GLU A 184 21.99 11.88 -17.37
C GLU A 184 22.29 10.49 -17.95
N VAL A 185 23.01 9.66 -17.20
CA VAL A 185 23.34 8.27 -17.61
C VAL A 185 22.07 7.48 -17.94
N LEU A 186 21.06 7.59 -17.07
CA LEU A 186 19.78 6.90 -17.22
C LEU A 186 18.79 7.63 -18.16
N GLY A 187 19.13 8.80 -18.71
CA GLY A 187 18.25 9.58 -19.58
C GLY A 187 16.93 10.03 -18.93
N VAL A 188 16.99 10.27 -17.62
CA VAL A 188 15.91 10.85 -16.82
C VAL A 188 16.08 12.37 -16.83
N PRO A 189 15.05 13.14 -17.21
CA PRO A 189 15.12 14.59 -17.13
C PRO A 189 15.33 15.07 -15.68
N SER A 190 16.22 16.05 -15.49
CA SER A 190 16.42 16.73 -14.21
C SER A 190 15.21 17.61 -13.83
N GLU A 191 14.59 18.24 -14.83
CA GLU A 191 13.47 19.16 -14.69
C GLU A 191 12.12 18.43 -14.60
N MET A 192 11.32 18.78 -13.58
CA MET A 192 9.98 18.20 -13.35
C MET A 192 9.01 18.46 -14.52
N GLU A 193 9.13 19.60 -15.18
CA GLU A 193 8.30 19.93 -16.34
C GLU A 193 8.51 18.95 -17.50
N ARG A 194 9.73 18.42 -17.68
CA ARG A 194 10.01 17.41 -18.70
C ARG A 194 9.51 16.03 -18.29
N LEU A 195 9.38 15.76 -16.99
CA LEU A 195 8.75 14.54 -16.46
C LEU A 195 7.23 14.53 -16.67
N SER A 196 6.57 15.69 -16.82
CA SER A 196 5.12 15.79 -17.08
C SER A 196 4.65 15.01 -18.33
N GLY A 197 5.54 14.74 -19.28
CA GLY A 197 5.24 13.93 -20.48
C GLY A 197 5.36 12.42 -20.27
N ARG A 198 5.84 11.97 -19.11
CA ARG A 198 6.00 10.55 -18.74
C ARG A 198 4.97 10.17 -17.68
N VAL A 199 4.45 8.96 -17.77
CA VAL A 199 3.51 8.42 -16.78
C VAL A 199 4.19 8.37 -15.40
N PRO A 200 3.53 8.84 -14.33
CA PRO A 200 4.12 8.82 -12.99
C PRO A 200 4.37 7.39 -12.49
N PRO A 201 5.40 7.19 -11.65
CA PRO A 201 5.74 5.86 -11.13
C PRO A 201 4.58 5.28 -10.33
N GLY A 202 4.28 4.00 -10.54
CA GLY A 202 3.16 3.32 -9.87
C GLY A 202 1.86 3.34 -10.65
N TRP A 203 1.82 4.04 -11.78
CA TRP A 203 0.64 4.23 -12.59
C TRP A 203 0.83 3.75 -14.03
N GLU A 204 -0.25 3.29 -14.63
CA GLU A 204 -0.39 2.97 -16.04
C GLU A 204 -1.41 3.92 -16.65
N SER A 205 -1.04 4.59 -17.75
CA SER A 205 -1.98 5.37 -18.54
C SER A 205 -2.60 4.51 -19.63
N ARG A 206 -3.93 4.53 -19.76
CA ARG A 206 -4.66 3.88 -20.84
C ARG A 206 -5.56 4.88 -21.54
N THR A 207 -5.38 5.04 -22.83
CA THR A 207 -6.27 5.85 -23.67
C THR A 207 -7.58 5.08 -23.87
N GLN A 208 -8.70 5.73 -23.54
CA GLN A 208 -10.05 5.21 -23.81
C GLN A 208 -10.52 5.66 -25.21
N PRO A 209 -11.54 5.00 -25.78
CA PRO A 209 -12.05 5.31 -27.12
C PRO A 209 -12.45 6.78 -27.30
N ASP A 210 -12.90 7.43 -26.23
CA ASP A 210 -13.39 8.81 -26.24
C ASP A 210 -12.28 9.86 -26.05
N GLY A 211 -11.00 9.47 -26.20
CA GLY A 211 -9.84 10.36 -25.97
C GLY A 211 -9.54 10.63 -24.49
N VAL A 212 -10.30 10.04 -23.56
CA VAL A 212 -10.08 10.13 -22.11
C VAL A 212 -8.84 9.33 -21.71
N LEU A 213 -7.94 9.96 -20.96
CA LEU A 213 -6.77 9.29 -20.40
C LEU A 213 -7.12 8.73 -19.03
N ALA A 214 -7.18 7.41 -18.90
CA ALA A 214 -7.36 6.75 -17.62
C ALA A 214 -6.01 6.41 -16.99
N LEU A 215 -5.75 6.95 -15.81
CA LEU A 215 -4.61 6.60 -14.98
C LEU A 215 -5.06 5.55 -13.93
N GLU A 216 -4.46 4.37 -13.97
CA GLU A 216 -4.75 3.25 -13.07
C GLU A 216 -3.46 2.79 -12.36
N PRO A 217 -3.51 2.24 -11.14
CA PRO A 217 -2.37 1.58 -10.53
C PRO A 217 -1.83 0.48 -11.44
N THR A 218 -0.50 0.31 -11.48
CA THR A 218 0.12 -0.68 -12.36
C THR A 218 -0.39 -2.10 -12.11
N ARG A 219 -0.41 -2.93 -13.14
CA ARG A 219 -0.82 -4.34 -13.05
C ARG A 219 -0.02 -5.09 -12.00
N TRP A 220 1.27 -4.78 -11.87
CA TRP A 220 2.12 -5.37 -10.85
C TRP A 220 1.64 -5.04 -9.43
N LEU A 221 1.34 -3.78 -9.14
CA LEU A 221 0.82 -3.37 -7.83
C LEU A 221 -0.56 -4.00 -7.55
N ARG A 222 -1.43 -4.05 -8.56
CA ARG A 222 -2.73 -4.72 -8.48
C ARG A 222 -2.60 -6.22 -8.22
N ALA A 223 -1.72 -6.89 -8.95
CA ALA A 223 -1.46 -8.33 -8.82
C ALA A 223 -0.82 -8.65 -7.48
N ARG A 224 0.12 -7.84 -7.01
CA ARG A 224 0.75 -7.99 -5.69
C ARG A 224 -0.27 -7.86 -4.57
N ALA A 225 -1.16 -6.88 -4.63
CA ALA A 225 -2.23 -6.72 -3.66
C ALA A 225 -3.23 -7.90 -3.71
N ALA A 226 -3.57 -8.37 -4.92
CA ALA A 226 -4.49 -9.50 -5.10
C ALA A 226 -3.87 -10.87 -4.78
N TRP A 227 -2.54 -11.00 -4.83
CA TRP A 227 -1.85 -12.29 -4.64
C TRP A 227 -2.15 -12.88 -3.27
N TRP A 228 -2.13 -12.05 -2.23
CA TRP A 228 -2.44 -12.50 -0.87
C TRP A 228 -3.86 -13.05 -0.76
N ASP A 229 -4.84 -12.33 -1.30
CA ASP A 229 -6.24 -12.79 -1.35
C ASP A 229 -6.37 -14.09 -2.17
N GLY A 230 -5.59 -14.22 -3.24
CA GLY A 230 -5.50 -15.42 -4.05
C GLY A 230 -4.94 -16.64 -3.31
N VAL A 231 -4.01 -16.45 -2.36
CA VAL A 231 -3.46 -17.51 -1.50
C VAL A 231 -4.42 -17.88 -0.36
N MET A 232 -5.07 -16.90 0.26
CA MET A 232 -5.97 -17.14 1.39
C MET A 232 -7.29 -17.80 0.96
N THR A 233 -7.79 -17.48 -0.24
CA THR A 233 -9.01 -18.06 -0.81
C THR A 233 -9.02 -19.61 -0.78
N PRO A 234 -8.04 -20.33 -1.38
CA PRO A 234 -8.03 -21.79 -1.37
C PRO A 234 -7.82 -22.37 0.03
N ILE A 235 -7.09 -21.69 0.93
CA ILE A 235 -6.92 -22.12 2.33
C ILE A 235 -8.27 -22.14 3.04
N TYR A 236 -9.03 -21.05 2.94
CA TYR A 236 -10.38 -20.98 3.54
C TYR A 236 -11.35 -21.95 2.89
N ALA A 237 -11.33 -22.08 1.56
CA ALA A 237 -12.19 -23.01 0.84
C ALA A 237 -11.90 -24.47 1.22
N LEU A 238 -10.62 -24.87 1.28
CA LEU A 238 -10.22 -26.21 1.72
C LEU A 238 -10.61 -26.46 3.17
N GLY A 239 -10.39 -25.49 4.06
CA GLY A 239 -10.85 -25.56 5.45
C GLY A 239 -12.36 -25.77 5.56
N ALA A 240 -13.15 -25.02 4.78
CA ALA A 240 -14.60 -25.16 4.74
C ALA A 240 -15.03 -26.56 4.28
N VAL A 241 -14.41 -27.09 3.22
CA VAL A 241 -14.68 -28.43 2.69
C VAL A 241 -14.33 -29.50 3.71
N LEU A 242 -13.16 -29.42 4.36
CA LEU A 242 -12.73 -30.40 5.37
C LEU A 242 -13.69 -30.44 6.56
N VAL A 243 -14.15 -29.28 7.03
CA VAL A 243 -15.12 -29.19 8.12
C VAL A 243 -16.48 -29.74 7.67
N ALA A 244 -16.94 -29.38 6.47
CA ALA A 244 -18.20 -29.89 5.92
C ALA A 244 -18.20 -31.41 5.74
N CYS A 245 -17.11 -32.00 5.22
CA CYS A 245 -16.93 -33.44 5.14
C CYS A 245 -17.01 -34.09 6.52
N ARG A 246 -16.41 -33.47 7.53
CA ARG A 246 -16.46 -33.98 8.91
C ARG A 246 -17.85 -33.86 9.55
N VAL A 247 -18.66 -32.88 9.17
CA VAL A 247 -20.09 -32.80 9.54
C VAL A 247 -20.90 -33.94 8.94
N VAL A 248 -20.62 -34.30 7.69
CA VAL A 248 -21.32 -35.42 7.02
C VAL A 248 -20.96 -36.76 7.69
N LEU A 249 -19.70 -36.93 8.10
CA LEU A 249 -19.21 -38.17 8.71
C LEU A 249 -19.60 -38.32 10.19
N ASP A 250 -19.48 -37.26 10.99
CA ASP A 250 -19.68 -37.33 12.45
C ASP A 250 -21.16 -37.07 12.87
N GLY A 251 -22.05 -36.77 11.91
CA GLY A 251 -23.46 -36.45 12.14
C GLY A 251 -23.74 -34.95 12.30
N ARG A 252 -25.03 -34.57 12.42
CA ARG A 252 -25.50 -33.17 12.45
C ARG A 252 -24.98 -32.40 13.67
N ASP A 253 -23.80 -31.81 13.51
CA ASP A 253 -23.25 -30.78 14.39
C ASP A 253 -23.45 -29.40 13.75
N TRP A 254 -24.48 -28.68 14.21
CA TRP A 254 -24.83 -27.36 13.69
C TRP A 254 -23.71 -26.32 13.88
N GLN A 255 -22.84 -26.49 14.89
CA GLN A 255 -21.74 -25.56 15.15
C GLN A 255 -20.64 -25.72 14.11
N ARG A 256 -20.29 -26.96 13.74
CA ARG A 256 -19.35 -27.25 12.64
C ARG A 256 -19.90 -26.81 11.29
N LEU A 257 -21.20 -26.94 11.06
CA LEU A 257 -21.84 -26.41 9.86
C LEU A 257 -21.71 -24.88 9.80
N LEU A 258 -21.97 -24.18 10.91
CA LEU A 258 -21.81 -22.72 11.00
C LEU A 258 -20.35 -22.30 10.75
N PHE A 259 -19.38 -23.05 11.27
CA PHE A 259 -17.97 -22.79 11.03
C PHE A 259 -17.56 -23.01 9.57
N ALA A 260 -18.05 -24.07 8.93
CA ALA A 260 -17.85 -24.30 7.50
C ALA A 260 -18.45 -23.16 6.66
N LEU A 261 -19.63 -22.65 7.03
CA LEU A 261 -20.25 -21.50 6.39
C LEU A 261 -19.44 -20.21 6.58
N VAL A 262 -18.88 -19.96 7.76
CA VAL A 262 -18.00 -18.80 8.00
C VAL A 262 -16.74 -18.89 7.14
N LEU A 263 -16.07 -20.05 7.10
CA LEU A 263 -14.90 -20.25 6.24
C LEU A 263 -15.24 -20.09 4.75
N GLY A 264 -16.37 -20.63 4.31
CA GLY A 264 -16.87 -20.43 2.95
C GLY A 264 -17.16 -18.95 2.66
N GLY A 265 -17.76 -18.23 3.62
CA GLY A 265 -17.99 -16.80 3.54
C GLY A 265 -16.70 -15.98 3.42
N LEU A 266 -15.67 -16.33 4.20
CA LEU A 266 -14.34 -15.71 4.12
C LEU A 266 -13.64 -16.01 2.78
N ALA A 267 -13.77 -17.23 2.24
CA ALA A 267 -13.26 -17.57 0.91
C ALA A 267 -13.92 -16.71 -0.19
N VAL A 268 -15.24 -16.55 -0.13
CA VAL A 268 -15.97 -15.66 -1.05
C VAL A 268 -15.53 -14.21 -0.85
N TRP A 269 -15.39 -13.76 0.39
CA TRP A 269 -14.97 -12.40 0.71
C TRP A 269 -13.58 -12.07 0.16
N THR A 270 -12.57 -12.90 0.47
CA THR A 270 -11.21 -12.74 -0.04
C THR A 270 -11.17 -12.74 -1.56
N THR A 271 -11.94 -13.62 -2.22
CA THR A 271 -12.07 -13.63 -3.69
C THR A 271 -12.63 -12.30 -4.22
N LEU A 272 -13.66 -11.74 -3.58
CA LEU A 272 -14.24 -10.46 -3.97
C LEU A 272 -13.25 -9.30 -3.80
N TRP A 273 -12.46 -9.28 -2.72
CA TRP A 273 -11.41 -8.28 -2.51
C TRP A 273 -10.28 -8.41 -3.55
N GLY A 274 -9.78 -9.62 -3.78
CA GLY A 274 -8.77 -9.90 -4.81
C GLY A 274 -9.23 -9.42 -6.19
N ARG A 275 -10.49 -9.66 -6.53
CA ARG A 275 -11.09 -9.15 -7.78
C ARG A 275 -11.15 -7.62 -7.83
N CYS A 276 -11.43 -6.96 -6.70
CA CYS A 276 -11.44 -5.50 -6.65
C CYS A 276 -10.04 -4.89 -6.77
N TYR A 277 -9.02 -5.49 -6.16
CA TYR A 277 -7.63 -5.11 -6.37
C TYR A 277 -7.21 -5.23 -7.84
N LEU A 278 -7.53 -6.36 -8.49
CA LEU A 278 -7.25 -6.57 -9.92
C LEU A 278 -7.96 -5.56 -10.82
N ARG A 279 -9.18 -5.13 -10.45
CA ARG A 279 -9.93 -4.11 -11.18
C ARG A 279 -9.39 -2.69 -10.99
N GLY A 280 -8.42 -2.49 -10.10
CA GLY A 280 -7.93 -1.18 -9.69
C GLY A 280 -8.97 -0.45 -8.87
N TRP A 281 -8.74 -0.33 -7.56
CA TRP A 281 -9.63 0.40 -6.66
C TRP A 281 -9.78 1.87 -6.97
N ARG A 282 -8.78 2.44 -7.63
CA ARG A 282 -8.73 3.85 -7.90
C ARG A 282 -8.36 4.07 -9.34
N ARG A 283 -9.15 4.87 -10.04
CA ARG A 283 -8.92 5.27 -11.41
C ARG A 283 -9.10 6.77 -11.50
N MET A 284 -8.14 7.45 -12.11
CA MET A 284 -8.28 8.87 -12.41
C MET A 284 -8.49 9.01 -13.90
N GLU A 285 -9.66 9.45 -14.31
CA GLU A 285 -9.97 9.75 -15.69
C GLU A 285 -9.72 11.23 -15.92
N VAL A 286 -8.78 11.51 -16.82
CA VAL A 286 -8.31 12.84 -17.14
C VAL A 286 -8.84 13.22 -18.51
N GLN A 287 -9.61 14.30 -18.52
CA GLN A 287 -10.11 14.97 -19.71
C GLN A 287 -9.62 16.42 -19.68
N PRO A 288 -9.51 17.11 -20.82
CA PRO A 288 -9.18 18.53 -20.83
C PRO A 288 -10.14 19.31 -19.90
N GLY A 289 -9.59 19.93 -18.84
CA GLY A 289 -10.36 20.70 -17.86
C GLY A 289 -11.25 19.92 -16.88
N VAL A 290 -11.28 18.56 -16.94
CA VAL A 290 -12.10 17.75 -16.04
C VAL A 290 -11.31 16.54 -15.52
N LEU A 291 -11.27 16.39 -14.21
CA LEU A 291 -10.72 15.23 -13.53
C LEU A 291 -11.86 14.43 -12.89
N VAL A 292 -12.01 13.16 -13.27
CA VAL A 292 -12.95 12.25 -12.60
C VAL A 292 -12.17 11.23 -11.80
N CYS A 293 -12.31 11.28 -10.48
CA CYS A 293 -11.79 10.23 -9.61
C CYS A 293 -12.87 9.16 -9.44
N VAL A 294 -12.58 7.95 -9.89
CA VAL A 294 -13.45 6.78 -9.75
C VAL A 294 -12.82 5.86 -8.71
N ASP A 295 -13.47 5.77 -7.56
CA ASP A 295 -13.13 4.82 -6.50
C ASP A 295 -14.09 3.63 -6.58
N ARG A 296 -13.55 2.46 -6.88
CA ARG A 296 -14.28 1.19 -7.00
C ARG A 296 -14.21 0.45 -5.68
N GLY A 297 -15.25 0.55 -4.85
CA GLY A 297 -15.42 -0.28 -3.67
C GLY A 297 -16.00 -1.66 -4.01
N LEU A 298 -16.07 -2.53 -2.99
CA LEU A 298 -16.63 -3.88 -3.13
C LEU A 298 -18.10 -3.89 -3.58
N PHE A 299 -18.88 -2.92 -3.08
CA PHE A 299 -20.34 -2.84 -3.29
C PHE A 299 -20.80 -1.58 -4.01
N ARG A 300 -19.97 -0.54 -4.04
CA ARG A 300 -20.32 0.76 -4.64
C ARG A 300 -19.13 1.32 -5.38
N THR A 301 -19.39 1.81 -6.59
CA THR A 301 -18.45 2.67 -7.29
C THR A 301 -18.86 4.11 -7.01
N SER A 302 -17.95 4.91 -6.46
CA SER A 302 -18.11 6.35 -6.32
C SER A 302 -17.30 7.04 -7.40
N SER A 303 -17.93 7.92 -8.14
CA SER A 303 -17.27 8.81 -9.09
C SER A 303 -17.43 10.23 -8.62
N THR A 304 -16.31 10.92 -8.41
CA THR A 304 -16.32 12.35 -8.10
C THR A 304 -15.71 13.09 -9.27
N ARG A 305 -16.49 14.01 -9.85
CA ARG A 305 -16.10 14.83 -10.99
C ARG A 305 -15.67 16.20 -10.49
N TYR A 306 -14.47 16.61 -10.88
CA TYR A 306 -13.89 17.91 -10.58
C TYR A 306 -13.71 18.67 -11.89
N GLU A 307 -14.43 19.78 -12.03
CA GLU A 307 -14.38 20.64 -13.21
C GLU A 307 -13.48 21.85 -12.94
N ALA A 308 -12.88 22.39 -14.01
CA ALA A 308 -12.09 23.61 -13.94
C ALA A 308 -12.91 24.80 -13.39
N PRO A 309 -12.28 25.75 -12.67
CA PRO A 309 -10.84 25.84 -12.37
C PRO A 309 -10.43 24.90 -11.23
N LEU A 310 -9.55 23.93 -11.53
CA LEU A 310 -9.00 22.98 -10.57
C LEU A 310 -7.52 23.27 -10.36
N ALA A 311 -7.14 24.02 -9.34
CA ALA A 311 -5.73 24.24 -9.02
C ALA A 311 -5.17 23.00 -8.30
N LEU A 312 -3.99 22.53 -8.71
CA LEU A 312 -3.33 21.40 -8.05
C LEU A 312 -2.28 21.92 -7.08
N ALA A 313 -2.22 21.38 -5.88
CA ALA A 313 -1.28 21.79 -4.85
C ALA A 313 -0.67 20.59 -4.13
N VAL A 314 0.67 20.49 -4.08
CA VAL A 314 1.33 19.53 -3.18
C VAL A 314 1.53 20.19 -1.83
N VAL A 315 0.98 19.60 -0.78
CA VAL A 315 1.05 20.10 0.60
C VAL A 315 1.81 19.13 1.46
N ARG A 316 2.75 19.66 2.23
CA ARG A 316 3.37 18.94 3.34
C ARG A 316 2.41 18.87 4.52
N THR A 317 1.81 17.73 4.78
CA THR A 317 0.92 17.50 5.94
C THR A 317 1.68 16.72 7.01
N GLY A 318 2.21 17.40 8.02
CA GLY A 318 2.92 16.72 9.11
C GLY A 318 3.28 17.70 10.21
N LYS A 319 2.65 17.57 11.38
CA LYS A 319 2.93 18.41 12.56
C LYS A 319 4.05 17.83 13.45
N SER A 320 4.45 16.57 13.25
CA SER A 320 5.46 15.91 14.09
C SER A 320 6.78 15.70 13.35
N LYS A 321 7.90 15.85 14.08
CA LYS A 321 9.27 15.56 13.58
C LYS A 321 9.43 14.14 13.02
N TRP A 322 8.56 13.22 13.43
CA TRP A 322 8.66 11.79 13.15
C TRP A 322 7.74 11.31 12.02
N ARG A 323 6.86 12.18 11.49
CA ARG A 323 5.98 11.80 10.37
C ARG A 323 5.63 13.00 9.52
N VAL A 324 6.40 13.18 8.45
CA VAL A 324 6.09 14.11 7.37
C VAL A 324 5.31 13.34 6.32
N THR A 325 4.04 13.70 6.09
CA THR A 325 3.31 13.20 4.92
C THR A 325 3.23 14.29 3.87
N HIS A 326 3.24 13.89 2.61
CA HIS A 326 2.97 14.79 1.49
C HIS A 326 1.66 14.35 0.84
N ASP A 327 0.82 15.32 0.54
CA ASP A 327 -0.48 15.13 -0.06
C ASP A 327 -0.60 15.96 -1.32
N LEU A 328 -1.10 15.36 -2.39
CA LEU A 328 -1.58 16.09 -3.55
C LEU A 328 -3.04 16.47 -3.32
N TRP A 329 -3.32 17.77 -3.38
CA TRP A 329 -4.66 18.35 -3.25
C TRP A 329 -5.09 18.97 -4.57
N GLY A 330 -6.39 18.88 -4.86
CA GLY A 330 -7.07 19.69 -5.87
C GLY A 330 -7.94 20.73 -5.19
N GLU A 331 -7.75 22.00 -5.54
CA GLU A 331 -8.59 23.11 -5.12
C GLU A 331 -9.61 23.40 -6.22
N HIS A 332 -10.89 23.30 -5.88
CA HIS A 332 -12.02 23.61 -6.75
C HIS A 332 -12.93 24.63 -6.07
N SER A 333 -13.91 25.17 -6.80
CA SER A 333 -14.86 26.18 -6.31
C SER A 333 -15.65 25.78 -5.05
N GLY A 334 -15.78 24.48 -4.78
CA GLY A 334 -16.48 23.91 -3.62
C GLY A 334 -15.58 23.50 -2.46
N GLY A 335 -14.26 23.72 -2.57
CA GLY A 335 -13.31 23.43 -1.50
C GLY A 335 -12.03 22.73 -1.97
N ARG A 336 -11.26 22.25 -0.99
CA ARG A 336 -9.99 21.57 -1.23
C ARG A 336 -10.17 20.07 -0.99
N VAL A 337 -9.83 19.25 -1.99
CA VAL A 337 -10.00 17.80 -1.93
C VAL A 337 -8.67 17.08 -2.11
N ARG A 338 -8.45 16.07 -1.28
CA ARG A 338 -7.22 15.29 -1.27
C ARG A 338 -7.26 14.27 -2.40
N LEU A 339 -6.43 14.47 -3.41
CA LEU A 339 -6.34 13.62 -4.59
C LEU A 339 -5.38 12.46 -4.39
N CYS A 340 -4.32 12.57 -3.60
CA CYS A 340 -3.49 11.43 -3.27
C CYS A 340 -2.71 11.71 -2.00
N THR A 341 -2.53 10.69 -1.17
CA THR A 341 -1.65 10.75 0.00
C THR A 341 -0.52 9.76 -0.19
N ARG A 342 0.71 10.18 0.09
CA ARG A 342 1.82 9.25 0.30
C ARG A 342 1.98 9.03 1.79
N THR A 343 1.46 7.91 2.29
CA THR A 343 1.83 7.36 3.59
C THR A 343 3.01 6.41 3.39
N ARG A 344 4.23 6.94 3.35
CA ARG A 344 5.41 6.15 3.70
C ARG A 344 6.06 6.79 4.90
N PHE A 345 6.46 5.95 5.85
CA PHE A 345 6.93 6.38 7.15
C PHE A 345 8.26 7.17 7.10
N GLU A 346 8.99 7.18 5.99
CA GLU A 346 10.40 7.64 6.01
C GLU A 346 10.87 8.41 4.75
N SER A 347 10.01 8.70 3.76
CA SER A 347 10.47 9.46 2.57
C SER A 347 10.12 10.95 2.66
N GLU A 348 11.12 11.81 2.87
CA GLU A 348 10.96 13.28 2.85
C GLU A 348 10.71 13.86 1.45
N SER A 349 10.99 13.13 0.36
CA SER A 349 10.83 13.62 -1.00
C SER A 349 9.36 13.68 -1.47
N PRO A 350 8.82 14.88 -1.79
CA PRO A 350 7.50 15.05 -2.41
C PRO A 350 7.49 14.72 -3.92
N ARG A 351 8.66 14.45 -4.51
CA ARG A 351 8.92 14.50 -5.95
C ARG A 351 8.01 13.59 -6.79
N ARG A 352 7.58 12.44 -6.28
CA ARG A 352 6.55 11.62 -6.96
C ARG A 352 5.16 12.24 -7.02
N LEU A 353 4.74 12.91 -5.95
CA LEU A 353 3.46 13.62 -5.93
C LEU A 353 3.54 14.86 -6.80
N GLU A 354 4.73 15.48 -6.88
CA GLU A 354 5.01 16.54 -7.85
C GLU A 354 4.97 16.01 -9.28
N HIS A 355 5.55 14.84 -9.56
CA HIS A 355 5.50 14.23 -10.89
C HIS A 355 4.06 13.90 -11.28
N LEU A 356 3.29 13.28 -10.38
CA LEU A 356 1.85 13.06 -10.57
C LEU A 356 1.10 14.38 -10.78
N GLY A 357 1.41 15.40 -9.98
CA GLY A 357 0.80 16.73 -10.07
C GLY A 357 1.11 17.45 -11.37
N CYS A 358 2.36 17.41 -11.85
CA CYS A 358 2.79 17.99 -13.12
C CYS A 358 2.22 17.22 -14.32
N TRP A 359 2.14 15.89 -14.24
CA TRP A 359 1.47 15.07 -15.25
C TRP A 359 -0.02 15.43 -15.34
N LEU A 360 -0.73 15.47 -14.21
CA LEU A 360 -2.12 15.90 -14.16
C LEU A 360 -2.30 17.33 -14.66
N GLY A 361 -1.43 18.25 -14.23
CA GLY A 361 -1.47 19.65 -14.63
C GLY A 361 -1.33 19.83 -16.14
N ARG A 362 -0.38 19.13 -16.77
CA ARG A 362 -0.19 19.13 -18.23
C ARG A 362 -1.45 18.65 -18.97
N HIS A 363 -2.07 17.57 -18.51
CA HIS A 363 -3.22 16.97 -19.18
C HIS A 363 -4.55 17.66 -18.88
N LEU A 364 -4.67 18.34 -17.73
CA LEU A 364 -5.83 19.14 -17.35
C LEU A 364 -5.74 20.59 -17.85
N GLY A 365 -4.55 21.05 -18.23
CA GLY A 365 -4.29 22.46 -18.59
C GLY A 365 -4.19 23.38 -17.38
N VAL A 366 -3.71 22.88 -16.23
CA VAL A 366 -3.61 23.65 -14.98
C VAL A 366 -2.20 23.60 -14.39
N THR A 367 -1.80 24.67 -13.72
CA THR A 367 -0.50 24.78 -13.04
C THR A 367 -0.51 24.09 -11.67
N LEU A 368 0.61 23.43 -11.34
CA LEU A 368 0.86 22.89 -10.00
C LEU A 368 1.44 24.00 -9.10
N SER A 369 0.81 24.25 -7.96
CA SER A 369 1.40 25.06 -6.88
C SER A 369 2.10 24.17 -5.86
N LEU A 370 3.29 24.60 -5.43
CA LEU A 370 4.04 23.94 -4.36
C LEU A 370 3.79 24.70 -3.07
N GLU A 371 2.86 24.21 -2.25
CA GLU A 371 2.56 24.83 -0.97
C GLU A 371 3.44 24.21 0.11
N ARG A 372 4.44 24.97 0.56
CA ARG A 372 5.05 24.71 1.86
C ARG A 372 3.94 24.84 2.90
N ALA A 373 3.88 23.89 3.83
CA ALA A 373 3.00 23.98 4.97
C ALA A 373 3.30 25.26 5.75
N GLY A 374 2.60 26.35 5.42
CA GLY A 374 2.45 27.44 6.36
C GLY A 374 1.70 26.89 7.58
N PRO A 375 1.98 27.38 8.79
CA PRO A 375 1.16 27.05 9.95
C PRO A 375 -0.28 27.47 9.65
N ARG A 376 -1.12 26.53 9.21
CA ARG A 376 -2.48 26.83 8.79
C ARG A 376 -3.32 26.99 10.06
N ARG A 377 -3.49 28.24 10.48
CA ARG A 377 -4.81 28.90 10.59
C ARG A 377 -5.95 28.11 11.27
N GLU A 378 -5.66 27.23 12.23
CA GLU A 378 -6.67 26.66 13.16
C GLU A 378 -7.10 27.67 14.24
N GLU A 379 -6.42 28.81 14.35
CA GLU A 379 -6.83 29.90 15.25
C GLU A 379 -8.04 30.69 14.71
N GLU A 380 -8.27 30.80 13.40
CA GLU A 380 -9.42 31.56 12.90
C GLU A 380 -10.76 30.84 13.13
N SER A 381 -10.81 29.50 13.16
CA SER A 381 -12.02 28.76 13.54
C SER A 381 -12.24 28.71 15.06
N SER A 382 -11.16 28.68 15.85
CA SER A 382 -11.23 28.67 17.32
C SER A 382 -11.51 30.07 17.89
N GLN A 383 -11.08 31.13 17.21
CA GLN A 383 -11.30 32.52 17.62
C GLN A 383 -12.65 33.07 17.13
N LYS A 384 -13.18 32.60 15.98
CA LYS A 384 -14.59 32.89 15.59
C LYS A 384 -15.62 32.21 16.48
N GLN A 385 -15.32 31.07 17.09
CA GLN A 385 -16.20 30.45 18.09
C GLN A 385 -16.10 31.07 19.49
N ARG A 386 -15.04 31.85 19.79
CA ARG A 386 -14.90 32.59 21.06
C ARG A 386 -15.38 34.05 21.02
N ALA A 387 -15.65 34.60 19.83
CA ALA A 387 -16.08 35.99 19.64
C ALA A 387 -17.60 36.17 19.43
N ALA A 388 -18.44 35.28 19.97
CA ALA A 388 -19.88 35.53 20.07
C ALA A 388 -20.17 36.34 21.34
N PRO A 389 -20.59 37.62 21.25
CA PRO A 389 -20.93 38.40 22.44
C PRO A 389 -22.23 37.89 23.05
N LYS A 390 -22.19 37.55 24.35
CA LYS A 390 -23.40 37.42 25.18
C LYS A 390 -24.13 38.76 25.19
N ARG A 391 -25.14 38.92 24.33
CA ARG A 391 -26.18 39.94 24.51
C ARG A 391 -26.95 39.60 25.78
N ARG A 392 -26.81 40.45 26.80
CA ARG A 392 -27.81 40.60 27.87
C ARG A 392 -28.98 41.38 27.27
N VAL A 393 -30.14 40.75 27.29
CA VAL A 393 -31.48 41.33 27.31
C VAL A 393 -32.21 40.36 28.25
N GLY A 394 -32.77 40.73 29.39
CA GLY A 394 -33.48 41.93 29.81
C GLY A 394 -34.50 41.38 30.79
#